data_AF-A0A523V3B3-F1
#
_entry.id   AF-A0A523V3B3-F1
#
_cell.length_a   1.000
_cell.length_b   1.000
_cell.length_c   1.000
_cell.angle_alpha   90.00
_cell.angle_beta   90.00
_cell.angle_gamma   90.00
#
_symmetry.space_group_name_H-M   'P 1'
#
loop_
_entity.id
_entity.type
_entity.pdbx_description
1 polymer ?
#
loop_
_entity_poly.entity_id
_entity_poly.type
_entity_poly.pdbx_seq_one_letter_code
_entity_poly.pdbx_strand_id
1 'polypeptide(L)'
;MALYLGYDIGSISVNRAVLDEKGKIISILPYTRHLGDPVKLVKVDLKKVFDESGVGNIAGICFTGSGGKDLAGHIRIDFVNEIEAVTGAAKKICPGTRSIIEIGGQDSKFIDLEGGDYAMNELCAAGTGSFLDQQASRFGLTIEKFSEMALRSKTPSTIAGRCSVFAKSDMIHLQQEAASDEDIAMGLCYAMARSFKSQIAKGKKFAPPVIFCGGVSFNDAMIAAFENTLGQEISVPK
;
A
#
# COMPACT_ATOMS: atom_id res chain seq x y z
N MET A 1 -4.08 -5.89 31.54
CA MET A 1 -3.14 -5.08 30.74
C MET A 1 -3.99 -4.34 29.74
N ALA A 2 -3.91 -3.01 29.67
CA ALA A 2 -4.71 -2.23 28.73
C ALA A 2 -4.21 -2.45 27.30
N LEU A 3 -5.14 -2.78 26.40
CA LEU A 3 -4.92 -3.05 24.99
C LEU A 3 -5.60 -1.97 24.14
N TYR A 4 -4.92 -1.53 23.09
CA TYR A 4 -5.42 -0.58 22.12
C TYR A 4 -5.45 -1.24 20.75
N LEU A 5 -6.60 -1.19 20.07
CA LEU A 5 -6.75 -1.79 18.75
C LEU A 5 -6.78 -0.68 17.69
N GLY A 6 -5.86 -0.76 16.74
CA GLY A 6 -5.87 0.08 15.54
C GLY A 6 -6.39 -0.71 14.35
N TYR A 7 -7.34 -0.15 13.62
CA TYR A 7 -7.81 -0.68 12.34
C TYR A 7 -7.57 0.34 11.24
N ASP A 8 -6.82 -0.05 10.21
CA ASP A 8 -6.77 0.66 8.94
C ASP A 8 -7.72 -0.05 7.97
N ILE A 9 -8.86 0.59 7.73
CA ILE A 9 -9.93 0.09 6.87
C ILE A 9 -9.77 0.80 5.53
N GLY A 10 -8.95 0.20 4.66
CA GLY A 10 -8.71 0.69 3.31
C GLY A 10 -9.82 0.33 2.33
N SER A 11 -9.58 0.65 1.06
CA SER A 11 -10.53 0.45 -0.05
C SER A 11 -10.79 -1.01 -0.42
N ILE A 12 -9.83 -1.90 -0.15
CA ILE A 12 -9.92 -3.33 -0.49
C ILE A 12 -9.59 -4.28 0.66
N SER A 13 -9.02 -3.75 1.77
CA SER A 13 -8.45 -4.55 2.85
C SER A 13 -8.57 -3.89 4.21
N VAL A 14 -8.46 -4.71 5.26
CA VAL A 14 -8.38 -4.25 6.65
C VAL A 14 -7.07 -4.72 7.26
N ASN A 15 -6.25 -3.77 7.69
CA ASN A 15 -5.02 -3.98 8.45
C ASN A 15 -5.28 -3.70 9.92
N ARG A 16 -4.72 -4.50 10.84
CA ARG A 16 -4.98 -4.35 12.28
C ARG A 16 -3.74 -4.58 13.10
N ALA A 17 -3.59 -3.77 14.13
CA ALA A 17 -2.54 -3.91 15.13
C ALA A 17 -3.14 -3.78 16.54
N VAL A 18 -2.61 -4.56 17.46
CA VAL A 18 -2.90 -4.48 18.90
C VAL A 18 -1.66 -3.93 19.60
N LEU A 19 -1.85 -2.88 20.39
CA LEU A 19 -0.81 -2.20 21.13
C LEU A 19 -1.06 -2.31 22.64
N ASP A 20 0.01 -2.28 23.43
CA ASP A 20 -0.09 -2.09 24.88
C ASP A 20 -0.21 -0.60 25.26
N GLU A 21 -0.35 -0.32 26.55
CA GLU A 21 -0.40 1.02 27.14
C GLU A 21 0.85 1.90 26.91
N LYS A 22 1.99 1.28 26.53
CA LYS A 22 3.21 2.00 26.15
C LYS A 22 3.26 2.24 24.62
N GLY A 23 2.23 1.79 23.91
CA GLY A 23 2.10 1.82 22.47
C GLY A 23 3.11 0.91 21.77
N LYS A 24 3.57 -0.16 22.42
CA LYS A 24 4.33 -1.23 21.78
C LYS A 24 3.37 -2.15 21.05
N ILE A 25 3.70 -2.54 19.82
CA ILE A 25 2.92 -3.53 19.06
C ILE A 25 3.07 -4.90 19.74
N ILE A 26 1.94 -5.46 20.17
CA ILE A 26 1.83 -6.79 20.78
C ILE A 26 1.45 -7.84 19.73
N SER A 27 0.60 -7.47 18.78
CA SER A 27 0.15 -8.36 17.71
C SER A 27 -0.21 -7.56 16.46
N ILE A 28 0.09 -8.12 15.29
CA ILE A 28 -0.38 -7.64 13.98
C ILE A 28 -1.25 -8.76 13.42
N LEU A 29 -2.50 -8.45 13.10
CA LEU A 29 -3.38 -9.44 12.50
C LEU A 29 -3.11 -9.53 10.99
N PRO A 30 -3.30 -10.71 10.36
CA PRO A 30 -2.91 -10.93 8.96
C PRO A 30 -3.63 -9.98 8.00
N TYR A 31 -2.94 -9.38 7.03
CA TYR A 31 -3.59 -8.61 5.96
C TYR A 31 -4.80 -9.35 5.39
N THR A 32 -5.99 -8.73 5.37
CA THR A 32 -7.22 -9.39 4.93
C THR A 32 -7.99 -8.51 3.95
N ARG A 33 -8.28 -9.02 2.75
CA ARG A 33 -9.16 -8.35 1.79
C ARG A 33 -10.61 -8.46 2.27
N HIS A 34 -11.34 -7.35 2.33
CA HIS A 34 -12.72 -7.35 2.84
C HIS A 34 -13.76 -7.68 1.78
N LEU A 35 -13.40 -7.73 0.50
CA LEU A 35 -14.29 -8.12 -0.61
C LEU A 35 -15.64 -7.38 -0.60
N GLY A 36 -15.60 -6.08 -0.27
CA GLY A 36 -16.79 -5.23 -0.17
C GLY A 36 -17.50 -5.20 1.18
N ASP A 37 -17.08 -6.00 2.18
CA ASP A 37 -17.72 -6.03 3.51
C ASP A 37 -16.70 -5.89 4.66
N PRO A 38 -16.15 -4.68 4.89
CA PRO A 38 -15.21 -4.43 5.98
C PRO A 38 -15.86 -4.60 7.36
N VAL A 39 -17.17 -4.34 7.49
CA VAL A 39 -17.91 -4.42 8.75
C VAL A 39 -17.92 -5.85 9.28
N LYS A 40 -18.14 -6.82 8.40
CA LYS A 40 -18.10 -8.24 8.78
C LYS A 40 -16.73 -8.64 9.30
N LEU A 41 -15.64 -8.20 8.66
CA LEU A 41 -14.28 -8.50 9.14
C LEU A 41 -14.04 -7.91 10.53
N VAL A 42 -14.34 -6.62 10.73
CA VAL A 42 -14.16 -5.95 12.03
C VAL A 42 -14.94 -6.67 13.13
N LYS A 43 -16.19 -7.09 12.86
CA LYS A 43 -17.00 -7.85 13.83
C LYS A 43 -16.37 -9.18 14.21
N VAL A 44 -15.87 -9.94 13.23
CA VAL A 44 -15.21 -11.23 13.46
C VAL A 44 -13.93 -11.04 14.28
N ASP A 45 -13.12 -10.03 13.93
CA ASP A 45 -11.87 -9.73 14.63
C ASP A 45 -12.12 -9.30 16.07
N LEU A 46 -13.04 -8.37 16.29
CA LEU A 46 -13.38 -7.91 17.64
C LEU A 46 -13.87 -9.07 18.49
N LYS A 47 -14.76 -9.92 17.96
CA LYS A 47 -15.20 -11.13 18.67
C LYS A 47 -14.03 -12.02 19.06
N LYS A 48 -13.10 -12.29 18.14
CA LYS A 48 -11.92 -13.10 18.42
C LYS A 48 -11.03 -12.48 19.50
N VAL A 49 -10.73 -11.18 19.41
CA VAL A 49 -9.93 -10.48 20.43
C VAL A 49 -10.64 -10.50 21.79
N PHE A 50 -11.96 -10.32 21.81
CA PHE A 50 -12.77 -10.43 23.02
C PHE A 50 -12.71 -11.83 23.64
N ASP A 51 -12.83 -12.88 22.82
CA ASP A 51 -12.81 -14.27 23.26
C ASP A 51 -11.42 -14.66 23.82
N GLU A 52 -10.33 -14.14 23.23
CA GLU A 52 -8.95 -14.44 23.65
C GLU A 52 -8.47 -13.59 24.84
N SER A 53 -8.82 -12.30 24.89
CA SER A 53 -8.25 -11.33 25.83
C SER A 53 -9.22 -10.89 26.94
N GLY A 54 -10.53 -11.11 26.77
CA GLY A 54 -11.58 -10.59 27.65
C GLY A 54 -11.84 -9.08 27.48
N VAL A 55 -13.12 -8.68 27.54
CA VAL A 55 -13.59 -7.30 27.31
C VAL A 55 -12.89 -6.26 28.19
N GLY A 56 -12.59 -6.60 29.45
CA GLY A 56 -11.99 -5.67 30.42
C GLY A 56 -10.54 -5.26 30.12
N ASN A 57 -9.88 -5.87 29.13
CA ASN A 57 -8.52 -5.50 28.74
C ASN A 57 -8.47 -4.53 27.56
N ILE A 58 -9.57 -4.27 26.83
CA ILE A 58 -9.56 -3.31 25.71
C ILE A 58 -9.83 -1.90 26.23
N ALA A 59 -8.82 -1.03 26.19
CA ALA A 59 -8.88 0.34 26.65
C ALA A 59 -9.25 1.35 25.55
N GLY A 60 -9.05 0.99 24.28
CA GLY A 60 -9.40 1.87 23.16
C GLY A 60 -9.38 1.16 21.81
N ILE A 61 -10.20 1.67 20.89
CA ILE A 61 -10.24 1.26 19.49
C ILE A 61 -10.20 2.54 18.66
N CYS A 62 -9.38 2.56 17.61
CA CYS A 62 -9.32 3.69 16.68
C CYS A 62 -9.24 3.19 15.24
N PHE A 63 -9.99 3.84 14.35
CA PHE A 63 -10.03 3.52 12.93
C PHE A 63 -9.33 4.58 12.09
N THR A 64 -8.77 4.15 10.96
CA THR A 64 -8.25 5.01 9.90
C THR A 64 -8.57 4.40 8.53
N GLY A 65 -8.05 4.99 7.47
CA GLY A 65 -8.27 4.54 6.09
C GLY A 65 -9.61 5.01 5.50
N SER A 66 -9.74 4.89 4.19
CA SER A 66 -10.88 5.42 3.41
C SER A 66 -12.24 4.85 3.81
N GLY A 67 -12.33 3.58 4.21
CA GLY A 67 -13.54 2.95 4.74
C GLY A 67 -13.74 3.15 6.25
N GLY A 68 -12.70 3.63 6.95
CA GLY A 68 -12.71 3.77 8.40
C GLY A 68 -13.60 4.89 8.91
N LYS A 69 -13.65 6.01 8.18
CA LYS A 69 -14.38 7.22 8.59
C LYS A 69 -15.88 6.97 8.74
N ASP A 70 -16.48 6.38 7.70
CA ASP A 70 -17.91 6.09 7.71
C ASP A 70 -18.24 5.05 8.77
N LEU A 71 -17.46 3.97 8.86
CA LEU A 71 -17.71 2.93 9.85
C LEU A 71 -17.58 3.49 11.28
N ALA A 72 -16.52 4.22 11.58
CA ALA A 72 -16.29 4.85 12.88
C ALA A 72 -17.46 5.75 13.30
N GLY A 73 -18.02 6.53 12.36
CA GLY A 73 -19.19 7.37 12.60
C GLY A 73 -20.45 6.56 12.97
N HIS A 74 -20.68 5.43 12.31
CA HIS A 74 -21.86 4.59 12.56
C HIS A 74 -21.81 3.88 13.93
N ILE A 75 -20.62 3.49 14.39
CA ILE A 75 -20.45 2.75 15.65
C ILE A 75 -19.81 3.56 16.79
N ARG A 76 -19.63 4.87 16.58
CA ARG A 76 -19.09 5.84 17.56
C ARG A 76 -17.72 5.44 18.12
N ILE A 77 -16.83 5.07 17.21
CA ILE A 77 -15.41 4.80 17.51
C ILE A 77 -14.58 6.01 17.04
N ASP A 78 -13.42 6.22 17.66
CA ASP A 78 -12.49 7.27 17.27
C ASP A 78 -11.95 7.04 15.85
N PHE A 79 -11.81 8.12 15.10
CA PHE A 79 -11.24 8.11 13.76
C PHE A 79 -10.05 9.06 13.67
N VAL A 80 -8.96 8.59 13.07
CA VAL A 80 -7.79 9.39 12.74
C VAL A 80 -7.57 9.41 11.23
N ASN A 81 -7.16 10.56 10.70
CA ASN A 81 -6.87 10.67 9.27
C ASN A 81 -5.68 9.76 8.89
N GLU A 82 -5.74 9.16 7.71
CA GLU A 82 -4.70 8.23 7.23
C GLU A 82 -3.31 8.86 7.10
N ILE A 83 -3.22 10.13 6.73
CA ILE A 83 -1.95 10.88 6.67
C ILE A 83 -1.35 11.03 8.07
N GLU A 84 -2.19 11.34 9.06
CA GLU A 84 -1.76 11.45 10.46
C GLU A 84 -1.34 10.09 11.02
N ALA A 85 -2.12 9.05 10.71
CA ALA A 85 -1.84 7.68 11.15
C ALA A 85 -0.51 7.16 10.60
N VAL A 86 -0.28 7.26 9.28
CA VAL A 86 0.95 6.78 8.65
C VAL A 86 2.16 7.62 9.05
N THR A 87 2.00 8.94 9.18
CA THR A 87 3.07 9.83 9.64
C THR A 87 3.45 9.55 11.09
N GLY A 88 2.46 9.36 11.96
CA GLY A 88 2.67 9.00 13.37
C GLY A 88 3.35 7.65 13.51
N ALA A 89 2.89 6.64 12.75
CA ALA A 89 3.50 5.32 12.71
C ALA A 89 4.95 5.36 12.21
N ALA A 90 5.22 6.07 11.11
CA ALA A 90 6.56 6.21 10.55
C ALA A 90 7.53 6.85 11.55
N LYS A 91 7.13 7.93 12.23
CA LYS A 91 7.95 8.59 13.27
C LYS A 91 8.31 7.67 14.44
N LYS A 92 7.44 6.71 14.77
CA LYS A 92 7.63 5.77 15.88
C LYS A 92 8.43 4.53 15.48
N ILE A 93 8.09 3.93 14.33
CA ILE A 93 8.64 2.65 13.87
C ILE A 93 9.98 2.86 13.15
N CYS A 94 10.10 3.96 12.41
CA CYS A 94 11.29 4.31 11.64
C CYS A 94 11.71 5.76 11.90
N PRO A 95 12.29 6.04 13.09
CA PRO A 95 12.74 7.38 13.44
C PRO A 95 13.69 7.95 12.37
N GLY A 96 13.48 9.21 12.01
CA GLY A 96 14.28 9.90 11.00
C GLY A 96 13.78 9.76 9.56
N THR A 97 12.65 9.08 9.31
CA THR A 97 11.98 9.07 8.00
C THR A 97 11.74 10.50 7.50
N ARG A 98 12.00 10.75 6.21
CA ARG A 98 11.85 12.06 5.58
C ARG A 98 10.86 12.07 4.43
N SER A 99 10.65 10.93 3.77
CA SER A 99 9.60 10.79 2.76
C SER A 99 8.90 9.44 2.88
N ILE A 100 7.60 9.42 2.57
CA ILE A 100 6.79 8.19 2.54
C ILE A 100 6.16 8.06 1.15
N ILE A 101 6.31 6.89 0.57
CA ILE A 101 5.55 6.37 -0.56
C ILE A 101 4.54 5.40 0.05
N GLU A 102 3.25 5.66 -0.13
CA GLU A 102 2.20 4.75 0.30
C GLU A 102 1.34 4.40 -0.90
N ILE A 103 1.25 3.11 -1.25
CA ILE A 103 0.45 2.67 -2.40
C ILE A 103 -0.48 1.54 -1.95
N GLY A 104 -1.75 1.90 -1.84
CA GLY A 104 -2.85 1.01 -1.52
C GLY A 104 -3.47 0.36 -2.76
N GLY A 105 -4.67 -0.19 -2.58
CA GLY A 105 -5.41 -0.85 -3.66
C GLY A 105 -6.00 0.11 -4.68
N GLN A 106 -6.56 1.24 -4.24
CA GLN A 106 -7.27 2.20 -5.09
C GLN A 106 -6.73 3.62 -5.04
N ASP A 107 -5.79 3.88 -4.13
CA ASP A 107 -5.17 5.19 -3.96
C ASP A 107 -3.66 5.04 -3.73
N SER A 108 -2.98 6.17 -3.82
CA SER A 108 -1.52 6.27 -3.72
C SER A 108 -1.14 7.66 -3.23
N LYS A 109 -0.13 7.73 -2.37
CA LYS A 109 0.23 8.94 -1.64
C LYS A 109 1.74 9.11 -1.55
N PHE A 110 2.18 10.34 -1.74
CA PHE A 110 3.51 10.79 -1.42
C PHE A 110 3.43 11.77 -0.25
N ILE A 111 4.20 11.54 0.81
CA ILE A 111 4.24 12.41 1.99
C ILE A 111 5.67 12.92 2.18
N ASP A 112 5.81 14.23 2.20
CA ASP A 112 7.05 14.94 2.52
C ASP A 112 7.01 15.38 3.99
N LEU A 113 7.75 14.66 4.83
CA LEU A 113 7.78 14.93 6.28
C LEU A 113 8.61 16.16 6.64
N GLU A 114 9.51 16.62 5.76
CA GLU A 114 10.29 17.83 5.99
C GLU A 114 9.54 19.07 5.57
N GLY A 115 8.90 19.01 4.40
CA GLY A 115 8.07 20.10 3.88
C GLY A 115 6.72 20.23 4.59
N GLY A 116 6.27 19.18 5.28
CA GLY A 116 4.94 19.13 5.91
C GLY A 116 3.81 19.11 4.89
N ASP A 117 4.06 18.52 3.71
CA ASP A 117 3.13 18.49 2.58
C ASP A 117 2.91 17.05 2.10
N TYR A 118 1.79 16.80 1.44
CA TYR A 118 1.49 15.50 0.84
C TYR A 118 0.81 15.68 -0.52
N ALA A 119 0.85 14.64 -1.33
CA ALA A 119 0.13 14.56 -2.58
C ALA A 119 -0.49 13.17 -2.70
N MET A 120 -1.71 13.10 -3.22
CA MET A 120 -2.43 11.85 -3.37
C MET A 120 -3.12 11.74 -4.72
N ASN A 121 -3.33 10.51 -5.17
CA ASN A 121 -4.12 10.16 -6.35
C ASN A 121 -5.15 9.09 -5.98
N GLU A 122 -6.42 9.46 -6.05
CA GLU A 122 -7.58 8.58 -5.82
C GLU A 122 -8.36 8.28 -7.11
N LEU A 123 -8.19 9.09 -8.16
CA LEU A 123 -9.03 9.04 -9.36
C LEU A 123 -8.51 8.06 -10.42
N CYS A 124 -7.20 7.78 -10.42
CA CYS A 124 -6.57 6.99 -11.47
C CYS A 124 -5.99 5.68 -10.93
N ALA A 125 -6.47 4.56 -11.44
CA ALA A 125 -5.98 3.22 -11.09
C ALA A 125 -4.52 2.97 -11.47
N ALA A 126 -3.97 3.69 -12.46
CA ALA A 126 -2.63 3.43 -13.01
C ALA A 126 -1.48 3.53 -11.99
N GLY A 127 -1.67 4.25 -10.89
CA GLY A 127 -0.69 4.42 -9.82
C GLY A 127 -0.95 3.57 -8.57
N THR A 128 -1.85 2.59 -8.63
CA THR A 128 -2.36 1.88 -7.45
C THR A 128 -2.27 0.36 -7.62
N GLY A 129 -2.42 -0.40 -6.54
CA GLY A 129 -2.36 -1.86 -6.57
C GLY A 129 -3.36 -2.49 -7.54
N SER A 130 -4.52 -1.86 -7.75
CA SER A 130 -5.51 -2.32 -8.72
C SER A 130 -4.98 -2.41 -10.16
N PHE A 131 -4.03 -1.55 -10.55
CA PHE A 131 -3.38 -1.66 -11.85
C PHE A 131 -2.59 -2.96 -11.95
N LEU A 132 -1.79 -3.28 -10.94
CA LEU A 132 -0.98 -4.51 -10.93
C LEU A 132 -1.87 -5.75 -10.85
N ASP A 133 -2.93 -5.75 -10.02
CA ASP A 133 -3.93 -6.81 -9.98
C ASP A 133 -4.52 -7.09 -11.38
N GLN A 134 -4.89 -6.03 -12.11
CA GLN A 134 -5.40 -6.16 -13.47
C GLN A 134 -4.35 -6.70 -14.46
N GLN A 135 -3.08 -6.29 -14.36
CA GLN A 135 -2.03 -6.82 -15.24
C GLN A 135 -1.71 -8.28 -14.91
N ALA A 136 -1.55 -8.62 -13.64
CA ALA A 136 -1.33 -9.99 -13.18
C ALA A 136 -2.45 -10.93 -13.66
N SER A 137 -3.71 -10.50 -13.53
CA SER A 137 -4.86 -11.27 -14.03
C SER A 137 -4.81 -11.49 -15.54
N ARG A 138 -4.25 -10.57 -16.34
CA ARG A 138 -4.11 -10.73 -17.80
C ARG A 138 -3.07 -11.79 -18.16
N PHE A 139 -2.03 -11.94 -17.35
CA PHE A 139 -1.08 -13.05 -17.44
C PHE A 139 -1.63 -14.36 -16.85
N GLY A 140 -2.82 -14.36 -16.24
CA GLY A 140 -3.35 -15.51 -15.51
C GLY A 140 -2.58 -15.82 -14.23
N LEU A 141 -1.95 -14.81 -13.62
CA LEU A 141 -1.10 -14.94 -12.43
C LEU A 141 -1.75 -14.29 -11.21
N THR A 142 -1.34 -14.76 -10.03
CA THR A 142 -1.53 -13.99 -8.78
C THR A 142 -0.54 -12.83 -8.73
N ILE A 143 -0.79 -11.84 -7.88
CA ILE A 143 0.10 -10.67 -7.76
C ILE A 143 1.52 -11.06 -7.28
N GLU A 144 1.62 -12.10 -6.45
CA GLU A 144 2.89 -12.64 -5.96
C GLU A 144 3.68 -13.26 -7.11
N LYS A 145 3.05 -14.13 -7.89
CA LYS A 145 3.67 -14.75 -9.08
C LYS A 145 4.03 -13.72 -10.15
N PHE A 146 3.23 -12.66 -10.27
CA PHE A 146 3.56 -11.54 -11.15
C PHE A 146 4.85 -10.84 -10.69
N SER A 147 5.01 -10.59 -9.38
CA SER A 147 6.25 -10.04 -8.81
C SER A 147 7.46 -10.94 -9.10
N GLU A 148 7.34 -12.25 -8.83
CA GLU A 148 8.39 -13.23 -9.10
C GLU A 148 8.77 -13.28 -10.59
N MET A 149 7.78 -13.19 -11.49
CA MET A 149 8.02 -13.15 -12.93
C MET A 149 8.76 -11.86 -13.34
N ALA A 150 8.32 -10.70 -12.86
CA ALA A 150 8.96 -9.42 -13.15
C ALA A 150 10.43 -9.39 -12.71
N LEU A 151 10.76 -9.96 -11.55
CA LEU A 151 12.14 -10.02 -11.05
C LEU A 151 13.09 -10.88 -11.90
N ARG A 152 12.56 -11.75 -12.77
CA ARG A 152 13.37 -12.54 -13.72
C ARG A 152 13.69 -11.80 -15.02
N SER A 153 13.19 -10.57 -15.18
CA SER A 153 13.48 -9.72 -16.32
C SER A 153 14.98 -9.50 -16.48
N LYS A 154 15.42 -9.48 -17.75
CA LYS A 154 16.80 -9.16 -18.12
C LYS A 154 16.89 -7.80 -18.79
N THR A 155 15.87 -7.47 -19.59
CA THR A 155 15.82 -6.24 -20.38
C THR A 155 14.39 -5.67 -20.29
N PRO A 156 14.03 -5.00 -19.19
CA PRO A 156 12.68 -4.52 -18.96
C PRO A 156 12.12 -3.71 -20.13
N SER A 157 10.90 -4.03 -20.56
CA SER A 157 10.24 -3.34 -21.67
C SER A 157 9.91 -1.90 -21.32
N THR A 158 9.98 -0.99 -22.29
CA THR A 158 9.58 0.40 -22.10
C THR A 158 8.08 0.55 -22.29
N ILE A 159 7.36 0.79 -21.20
CA ILE A 159 5.90 1.02 -21.21
C ILE A 159 5.60 2.45 -20.78
N ALA A 160 4.65 3.10 -21.46
CA ALA A 160 4.38 4.53 -21.30
C ALA A 160 3.79 4.91 -19.93
N GLY A 161 3.18 3.97 -19.20
CA GLY A 161 2.66 4.21 -17.84
C GLY A 161 1.44 5.13 -17.79
N ARG A 162 0.55 5.01 -18.79
CA ARG A 162 -0.71 5.76 -18.90
C ARG A 162 -1.83 5.01 -18.15
N CYS A 163 -3.03 4.90 -18.73
CA CYS A 163 -4.15 4.15 -18.16
C CYS A 163 -3.94 2.63 -18.25
N SER A 164 -4.54 1.87 -17.33
CA SER A 164 -4.54 0.39 -17.36
C SER A 164 -5.10 -0.18 -18.66
N VAL A 165 -6.03 0.53 -19.32
CA VAL A 165 -6.58 0.18 -20.63
C VAL A 165 -5.51 0.25 -21.73
N PHE A 166 -4.68 1.30 -21.73
CA PHE A 166 -3.59 1.43 -22.70
C PHE A 166 -2.43 0.50 -22.38
N ALA A 167 -2.17 0.24 -21.10
CA ALA A 167 -1.15 -0.74 -20.71
C ALA A 167 -1.44 -2.13 -21.32
N LYS A 168 -2.71 -2.53 -21.43
CA LYS A 168 -3.08 -3.77 -22.15
C LYS A 168 -2.64 -3.72 -23.61
N SER A 169 -2.90 -2.61 -24.31
CA SER A 169 -2.50 -2.47 -25.71
C SER A 169 -0.99 -2.50 -25.87
N ASP A 170 -0.25 -1.82 -24.98
CA ASP A 170 1.22 -1.83 -24.96
C ASP A 170 1.75 -3.26 -24.75
N MET A 171 1.17 -4.03 -23.81
CA MET A 171 1.54 -5.42 -23.57
C MET A 171 1.33 -6.30 -24.81
N ILE A 172 0.16 -6.22 -25.44
CA ILE A 172 -0.15 -7.01 -26.65
C ILE A 172 0.83 -6.68 -27.77
N HIS A 173 1.13 -5.39 -27.95
CA HIS A 173 2.08 -4.96 -28.97
C HIS A 173 3.48 -5.50 -28.70
N LEU A 174 3.98 -5.40 -27.46
CA LEU A 174 5.30 -5.92 -27.07
C LEU A 174 5.38 -7.45 -27.23
N GLN A 175 4.30 -8.17 -26.93
CA GLN A 175 4.23 -9.62 -27.17
C GLN A 175 4.30 -9.95 -28.66
N GLN A 176 3.67 -9.15 -29.53
CA GLN A 176 3.78 -9.31 -30.99
C GLN A 176 5.21 -9.03 -31.49
N GLU A 177 5.96 -8.17 -30.80
CA GLU A 177 7.38 -7.92 -31.02
C GLU A 177 8.30 -8.96 -30.35
N ALA A 178 7.72 -10.04 -29.81
CA ALA A 178 8.42 -11.13 -29.14
C ALA A 178 9.20 -10.72 -27.87
N ALA A 179 8.78 -9.65 -27.19
CA ALA A 179 9.27 -9.35 -25.84
C ALA A 179 8.83 -10.47 -24.87
N SER A 180 9.70 -10.80 -23.91
CA SER A 180 9.38 -11.80 -22.88
C SER A 180 8.35 -11.25 -21.88
N ASP A 181 7.52 -12.14 -21.33
CA ASP A 181 6.52 -11.75 -20.33
C ASP A 181 7.19 -11.21 -19.05
N GLU A 182 8.38 -11.72 -18.70
CA GLU A 182 9.21 -11.18 -17.62
C GLU A 182 9.59 -9.72 -17.86
N ASP A 183 10.07 -9.40 -19.05
CA ASP A 183 10.47 -8.03 -19.42
C ASP A 183 9.28 -7.08 -19.48
N ILE A 184 8.13 -7.55 -19.96
CA ILE A 184 6.89 -6.77 -19.96
C ILE A 184 6.42 -6.50 -18.52
N ALA A 185 6.42 -7.52 -17.65
CA ALA A 185 6.00 -7.39 -16.27
C ALA A 185 6.86 -6.40 -15.49
N MET A 186 8.19 -6.47 -15.63
CA MET A 186 9.08 -5.48 -15.02
C MET A 186 8.90 -4.09 -15.64
N GLY A 187 8.65 -4.02 -16.95
CA GLY A 187 8.29 -2.78 -17.64
C GLY A 187 7.06 -2.09 -17.06
N LEU A 188 6.05 -2.86 -16.65
CA LEU A 188 4.84 -2.35 -15.98
C LEU A 188 5.15 -1.79 -14.59
N CYS A 189 6.00 -2.46 -13.80
CA CYS A 189 6.45 -1.97 -12.49
C CYS A 189 7.19 -0.63 -12.64
N TYR A 190 8.12 -0.55 -13.59
CA TYR A 190 8.83 0.69 -13.91
C TYR A 190 7.90 1.79 -14.40
N ALA A 191 6.92 1.46 -15.22
CA ALA A 191 5.93 2.42 -15.70
C ALA A 191 5.12 3.01 -14.53
N MET A 192 4.73 2.19 -13.56
CA MET A 192 4.06 2.66 -12.34
C MET A 192 4.97 3.55 -11.49
N ALA A 193 6.22 3.15 -11.23
CA ALA A 193 7.16 3.96 -10.44
C ALA A 193 7.44 5.34 -11.07
N ARG A 194 7.63 5.39 -12.40
CA ARG A 194 7.77 6.65 -13.15
C ARG A 194 6.51 7.50 -13.09
N SER A 195 5.34 6.88 -13.23
CA SER A 195 4.05 7.56 -13.14
C SER A 195 3.85 8.16 -11.74
N PHE A 196 4.17 7.41 -10.68
CA PHE A 196 4.12 7.91 -9.30
C PHE A 196 5.02 9.15 -9.12
N LYS A 197 6.29 9.06 -9.55
CA LYS A 197 7.26 10.17 -9.45
C LYS A 197 6.80 11.43 -10.19
N SER A 198 6.23 11.28 -11.38
CA SER A 198 5.84 12.40 -12.24
C SER A 198 4.46 12.98 -11.90
N GLN A 199 3.46 12.14 -11.65
CA GLN A 199 2.06 12.53 -11.52
C GLN A 199 1.64 12.78 -10.06
N ILE A 200 2.21 12.04 -9.11
CA ILE A 200 1.82 12.12 -7.69
C ILE A 200 2.81 13.03 -6.95
N ALA A 201 4.10 12.70 -6.98
CA ALA A 201 5.11 13.52 -6.33
C ALA A 201 5.31 14.87 -7.05
N LYS A 202 4.98 14.99 -8.34
CA LYS A 202 4.98 16.26 -9.12
C LYS A 202 6.26 17.08 -8.95
N GLY A 203 7.42 16.42 -8.99
CA GLY A 203 8.73 17.07 -8.86
C GLY A 203 9.21 17.30 -7.43
N LYS A 204 8.43 16.91 -6.40
CA LYS A 204 8.89 16.87 -5.02
C LYS A 204 10.07 15.91 -4.86
N LYS A 205 10.97 16.24 -3.93
CA LYS A 205 12.16 15.44 -3.65
C LYS A 205 11.81 14.29 -2.72
N PHE A 206 12.32 13.10 -3.04
CA PHE A 206 12.25 11.93 -2.18
C PHE A 206 13.45 11.97 -1.25
N ALA A 207 13.34 12.67 -0.12
CA ALA A 207 14.44 12.82 0.82
C ALA A 207 14.68 11.51 1.59
N PRO A 208 15.90 10.95 1.56
CA PRO A 208 16.20 9.73 2.32
C PRO A 208 16.35 10.04 3.81
N PRO A 209 15.88 9.16 4.71
CA PRO A 209 15.29 7.84 4.44
C PRO A 209 13.87 7.92 3.86
N VAL A 210 13.65 7.15 2.78
CA VAL A 210 12.35 6.98 2.13
C VAL A 210 11.72 5.68 2.61
N ILE A 211 10.48 5.74 3.06
CA ILE A 211 9.69 4.56 3.39
C ILE A 211 8.74 4.23 2.27
N PHE A 212 8.58 2.93 1.98
CA PHE A 212 7.51 2.42 1.14
C PHE A 212 6.58 1.52 1.93
N CYS A 213 5.29 1.85 1.95
CA CYS A 213 4.24 1.10 2.63
C CYS A 213 2.95 0.99 1.80
N GLY A 214 1.94 0.32 2.34
CA GLY A 214 0.71 -0.03 1.64
C GLY A 214 0.78 -1.42 0.99
N GLY A 215 -0.32 -1.90 0.42
CA GLY A 215 -0.39 -3.27 -0.10
C GLY A 215 0.61 -3.55 -1.23
N VAL A 216 1.04 -2.53 -1.98
CA VAL A 216 2.01 -2.71 -3.07
C VAL A 216 3.44 -2.84 -2.55
N SER A 217 3.73 -2.48 -1.30
CA SER A 217 5.08 -2.65 -0.73
C SER A 217 5.45 -4.12 -0.49
N PHE A 218 4.50 -5.05 -0.60
CA PHE A 218 4.77 -6.50 -0.60
C PHE A 218 5.23 -7.04 -1.97
N ASN A 219 5.20 -6.21 -3.02
CA ASN A 219 5.65 -6.58 -4.34
C ASN A 219 7.14 -6.19 -4.51
N ASP A 220 8.02 -7.17 -4.39
CA ASP A 220 9.47 -6.99 -4.48
C ASP A 220 9.91 -6.38 -5.82
N ALA A 221 9.21 -6.65 -6.93
CA ALA A 221 9.49 -6.01 -8.21
C ALA A 221 9.20 -4.50 -8.19
N MET A 222 8.19 -4.06 -7.43
CA MET A 222 7.92 -2.64 -7.22
C MET A 222 8.97 -1.98 -6.35
N ILE A 223 9.51 -2.67 -5.34
CA ILE A 223 10.63 -2.18 -4.55
C ILE A 223 11.82 -1.90 -5.49
N ALA A 224 12.25 -2.91 -6.25
CA ALA A 224 13.35 -2.78 -7.21
C ALA A 224 13.11 -1.68 -8.25
N ALA A 225 11.87 -1.56 -8.77
CA ALA A 225 11.51 -0.52 -9.72
C ALA A 225 11.59 0.89 -9.11
N PHE A 226 11.16 1.09 -7.87
CA PHE A 226 11.30 2.38 -7.19
C PHE A 226 12.75 2.71 -6.90
N GLU A 227 13.55 1.79 -6.37
CA GLU A 227 14.96 2.04 -6.06
C GLU A 227 15.74 2.48 -7.30
N ASN A 228 15.53 1.78 -8.41
CA ASN A 228 16.15 2.13 -9.68
C ASN A 228 15.63 3.48 -10.23
N THR A 229 14.31 3.73 -10.15
CA THR A 229 13.71 5.00 -10.64
C THR A 229 14.11 6.22 -9.81
N LEU A 230 14.37 6.03 -8.52
CA LEU A 230 14.78 7.08 -7.58
C LEU A 230 16.30 7.20 -7.47
N GLY A 231 17.05 6.15 -7.82
CA GLY A 231 18.51 6.10 -7.67
C GLY A 231 18.95 6.03 -6.20
N GLN A 232 18.11 5.48 -5.33
CA GLN A 232 18.37 5.36 -3.88
C GLN A 232 17.55 4.21 -3.30
N GLU A 233 18.02 3.65 -2.18
CA GLU A 233 17.31 2.61 -1.44
C GLU A 233 16.00 3.13 -0.83
N ILE A 234 15.02 2.24 -0.72
CA ILE A 234 13.78 2.49 0.02
C ILE A 234 13.59 1.44 1.11
N SER A 235 13.08 1.87 2.26
CA SER A 235 12.85 0.97 3.39
C SER A 235 11.39 0.53 3.44
N VAL A 236 11.15 -0.77 3.54
CA VAL A 236 9.81 -1.33 3.84
C VAL A 236 9.79 -1.77 5.31
N PRO A 237 8.99 -1.12 6.17
CA PRO A 237 8.83 -1.52 7.57
C PRO A 237 8.22 -2.93 7.67
N LYS A 238 8.71 -3.72 8.63
CA LYS A 238 8.23 -5.08 8.91
C LYS A 238 7.17 -5.11 10.01
#